data_AF-A0AB74QWX3-F1
#
_entry.id   AF-A0AB74QWX3-F1
#
_cell.length_a   1.000
_cell.length_b   1.000
_cell.length_c   1.000
_cell.angle_alpha   90.00
_cell.angle_beta   90.00
_cell.angle_gamma   90.00
#
_symmetry.space_group_name_H-M   'P 1'
#
loop_
_entity.id
_entity.type
_entity.pdbx_description
1 polymer ?
#
loop_
_entity_poly.entity_id
_entity_poly.type
_entity_poly.pdbx_seq_one_letter_code
_entity_poly.pdbx_strand_id
1 'polypeptide(L)'
;MSRRHIFTERQRAALFDLPTDELSLLKFYTLGDDDLENIRQRRRPENRIGFALQLCALRYPGRALAPGEMIPREVLSFVGAQLGVPADALLTYATRRQTRQQHMDTLREIYGYKGSFAGGGGILR
;
A
#
# COMPACT_ATOMS: atom_id res chain seq x y z
N MET A 1 -1.75 25.97 22.99
CA MET A 1 -2.59 26.39 21.84
C MET A 1 -2.68 25.25 20.84
N SER A 2 -3.87 24.65 20.70
CA SER A 2 -4.09 23.43 19.92
C SER A 2 -4.39 23.78 18.46
N ARG A 3 -3.41 23.62 17.56
CA ARG A 3 -3.65 23.71 16.11
C ARG A 3 -4.38 22.44 15.63
N ARG A 4 -5.69 22.37 15.85
CA ARG A 4 -6.57 21.43 15.14
C ARG A 4 -6.81 21.99 13.74
N HIS A 5 -5.96 21.64 12.78
CA HIS A 5 -6.30 21.80 11.37
C HIS A 5 -7.31 20.72 11.00
N ILE A 6 -8.59 21.10 10.98
CA ILE A 6 -9.68 20.28 10.45
C ILE A 6 -9.58 20.37 8.93
N PHE A 7 -8.80 19.48 8.31
CA PHE A 7 -8.73 19.37 6.85
C PHE A 7 -10.11 19.03 6.27
N THR A 8 -10.47 19.70 5.18
CA THR A 8 -11.67 19.36 4.39
C THR A 8 -11.55 17.94 3.82
N GLU A 9 -12.68 17.29 3.53
CA GLU A 9 -12.70 15.89 3.04
C GLU A 9 -11.88 15.70 1.75
N ARG A 10 -11.86 16.70 0.85
CA ARG A 10 -11.00 16.71 -0.35
C ARG A 10 -9.51 16.86 -0.04
N GLN A 11 -9.15 17.71 0.91
CA GLN A 11 -7.74 17.85 1.33
C GLN A 11 -7.25 16.59 2.04
N ARG A 12 -8.14 15.93 2.79
CA ARG A 12 -7.86 14.64 3.41
C ARG A 12 -7.73 13.54 2.37
N ALA A 13 -8.57 13.51 1.33
CA ALA A 13 -8.44 12.57 0.21
C ALA A 13 -7.09 12.74 -0.52
N ALA A 14 -6.73 13.97 -0.90
CA ALA A 14 -5.45 14.25 -1.56
C ALA A 14 -4.22 13.90 -0.69
N LEU A 15 -4.33 13.95 0.63
CA LEU A 15 -3.28 13.51 1.57
C LEU A 15 -3.17 11.99 1.67
N PHE A 16 -4.24 11.27 1.33
CA PHE A 16 -4.31 9.81 1.40
C PHE A 16 -4.32 9.15 0.02
N ASP A 17 -4.15 9.88 -1.06
CA ASP A 17 -3.96 9.31 -2.39
C ASP A 17 -2.55 8.73 -2.52
N LEU A 18 -2.40 7.76 -3.41
CA LEU A 18 -1.09 7.18 -3.69
C LEU A 18 -0.23 8.23 -4.42
N PRO A 19 1.04 8.41 -4.01
CA PRO A 19 1.92 9.36 -4.68
C PRO A 19 2.15 8.94 -6.13
N THR A 20 2.11 9.90 -7.04
CA THR A 20 2.43 9.70 -8.46
C THR A 20 3.68 10.47 -8.88
N ASP A 21 4.15 11.39 -8.03
CA ASP A 21 5.39 12.11 -8.25
C ASP A 21 6.61 11.24 -7.91
N GLU A 22 7.65 11.36 -8.74
CA GLU A 22 8.86 10.57 -8.66
C GLU A 22 9.60 10.72 -7.31
N LEU A 23 9.63 11.93 -6.75
CA LEU A 23 10.31 12.20 -5.50
C LEU A 23 9.67 11.45 -4.32
N SER A 24 8.34 11.44 -4.24
CA SER A 24 7.62 10.68 -3.21
C SER A 24 7.76 9.18 -3.39
N LEU A 25 7.76 8.69 -4.63
CA LEU A 25 8.03 7.28 -4.93
C LEU A 25 9.43 6.86 -4.49
N LEU A 26 10.47 7.62 -4.87
CA LEU A 26 11.84 7.37 -4.44
C LEU A 26 12.00 7.39 -2.92
N LYS A 27 11.30 8.31 -2.24
CA LYS A 27 11.41 8.47 -0.80
C LYS A 27 10.69 7.38 0.00
N PHE A 28 9.49 6.99 -0.43
CA PHE A 28 8.60 6.15 0.39
C PHE A 28 8.36 4.76 -0.18
N TYR A 29 8.54 4.56 -1.49
CA TYR A 29 8.19 3.33 -2.22
C TYR A 29 9.43 2.53 -2.64
N THR A 30 10.63 3.00 -2.29
CA THR A 30 11.87 2.23 -2.42
C THR A 30 11.87 1.10 -1.38
N LEU A 31 12.05 -0.13 -1.85
CA LEU A 31 12.09 -1.36 -1.07
C LEU A 31 13.53 -1.69 -0.72
N GLY A 32 13.81 -1.81 0.58
CA GLY A 32 15.12 -2.25 1.06
C GLY A 32 15.31 -3.75 0.91
N ASP A 33 16.52 -4.24 1.19
CA ASP A 33 16.86 -5.66 1.07
C ASP A 33 15.95 -6.56 1.93
N ASP A 34 15.68 -6.16 3.17
CA ASP A 34 14.76 -6.89 4.07
C ASP A 34 13.33 -6.96 3.50
N ASP A 35 12.87 -5.89 2.84
CA ASP A 35 11.56 -5.86 2.20
C ASP A 35 11.51 -6.83 1.04
N LEU A 36 12.53 -6.81 0.20
CA LEU A 36 12.65 -7.67 -0.95
C LEU A 36 12.74 -9.14 -0.54
N GLU A 37 13.48 -9.45 0.53
CA GLU A 37 13.56 -10.80 1.09
C GLU A 37 12.17 -11.28 1.54
N ASN A 38 11.46 -10.46 2.31
CA ASN A 38 10.11 -10.78 2.74
C ASN A 38 9.17 -10.93 1.55
N ILE A 39 9.17 -10.00 0.59
CA ILE A 39 8.32 -10.06 -0.61
C ILE A 39 8.59 -11.36 -1.41
N ARG A 40 9.85 -11.75 -1.58
CA ARG A 40 10.26 -12.93 -2.36
C ARG A 40 9.74 -14.26 -1.79
N GLN A 41 9.41 -14.33 -0.50
CA GLN A 41 8.77 -15.50 0.11
C GLN A 41 7.41 -15.83 -0.53
N ARG A 42 6.78 -14.87 -1.22
CA ARG A 42 5.52 -15.09 -1.94
C ARG A 42 5.82 -15.77 -3.28
N ARG A 43 5.15 -16.89 -3.55
CA ARG A 43 5.43 -17.74 -4.73
C ARG A 43 5.03 -17.12 -6.08
N ARG A 44 3.89 -16.43 -6.14
CA ARG A 44 3.34 -15.88 -7.40
C ARG A 44 3.75 -14.42 -7.60
N PRO A 45 4.12 -14.00 -8.82
CA PRO A 45 4.44 -12.59 -9.12
C PRO A 45 3.33 -11.63 -8.67
N GLU A 46 2.07 -12.02 -8.93
CA GLU A 46 0.85 -11.31 -8.52
C GLU A 46 0.80 -11.03 -7.01
N ASN A 47 1.22 -12.00 -6.19
CA ASN A 47 1.23 -11.88 -4.74
C ASN A 47 2.40 -11.02 -4.25
N ARG A 48 3.56 -11.09 -4.93
CA ARG A 48 4.73 -10.27 -4.60
C ARG A 48 4.42 -8.79 -4.79
N ILE A 49 3.94 -8.42 -5.98
CA ILE A 49 3.57 -7.03 -6.27
C ILE A 49 2.44 -6.55 -5.37
N GLY A 50 1.45 -7.41 -5.12
CA GLY A 50 0.35 -7.09 -4.23
C GLY A 50 0.75 -6.86 -2.78
N PHE A 51 1.70 -7.64 -2.26
CA PHE A 51 2.26 -7.45 -0.92
C PHE A 51 3.10 -6.17 -0.84
N ALA A 52 3.95 -5.93 -1.83
CA ALA A 52 4.79 -4.74 -1.92
C ALA A 52 3.95 -3.45 -1.94
N LEU A 53 2.88 -3.41 -2.75
CA LEU A 53 1.97 -2.27 -2.78
C LEU A 53 1.29 -2.00 -1.44
N GLN A 54 0.89 -3.06 -0.73
CA GLN A 54 0.30 -2.90 0.60
C GLN A 54 1.33 -2.34 1.60
N LEU A 55 2.57 -2.84 1.56
CA LEU A 55 3.66 -2.29 2.37
C LEU A 55 3.91 -0.81 2.06
N CYS A 56 4.02 -0.45 0.78
CA CYS A 56 4.23 0.93 0.36
C CYS A 56 3.08 1.85 0.81
N ALA A 57 1.82 1.44 0.63
CA ALA A 57 0.67 2.23 1.07
C ALA A 57 0.63 2.43 2.59
N LEU A 58 1.08 1.43 3.37
CA LEU A 58 1.23 1.52 4.82
C LEU A 58 2.38 2.44 5.26
N ARG A 59 3.45 2.55 4.47
CA ARG A 59 4.53 3.52 4.70
C ARG A 59 4.07 4.94 4.39
N TYR A 60 3.46 5.10 3.24
CA TYR A 60 2.90 6.36 2.78
C TYR A 60 1.78 6.07 1.76
N PRO A 61 0.57 6.61 1.95
CA PRO A 61 0.22 7.67 2.89
C PRO A 61 -0.16 7.20 4.30
N GLY A 62 0.09 5.94 4.65
CA GLY A 62 -0.16 5.41 6.00
C GLY A 62 -1.49 4.68 6.13
N ARG A 63 -2.02 4.13 5.04
CA ARG A 63 -3.28 3.36 5.03
C ARG A 63 -3.17 2.11 4.18
N ALA A 64 -4.02 1.12 4.49
CA ALA A 64 -4.20 -0.02 3.62
C ALA A 64 -4.92 0.38 2.30
N LEU A 65 -4.60 -0.34 1.23
CA LEU A 65 -5.31 -0.23 -0.04
C LEU A 65 -6.74 -0.78 0.07
N ALA A 66 -7.71 -0.03 -0.41
CA ALA A 66 -9.11 -0.42 -0.42
C ALA A 66 -9.38 -1.56 -1.45
N PRO A 67 -10.41 -2.39 -1.22
CA PRO A 67 -10.88 -3.33 -2.24
C PRO A 67 -11.18 -2.66 -3.58
N GLY A 68 -10.55 -3.14 -4.66
CA GLY A 68 -10.76 -2.61 -6.01
C GLY A 68 -10.20 -1.20 -6.23
N GLU A 69 -9.37 -0.69 -5.31
CA GLU A 69 -8.72 0.60 -5.49
C GLU A 69 -7.83 0.59 -6.74
N MET A 70 -8.01 1.61 -7.60
CA MET A 70 -7.19 1.75 -8.79
C MET A 70 -5.81 2.27 -8.40
N ILE A 71 -4.78 1.50 -8.73
CA ILE A 71 -3.39 1.86 -8.47
C ILE A 71 -2.84 2.62 -9.68
N PRO A 72 -2.26 3.82 -9.50
CA PRO A 72 -1.65 4.57 -10.58
C PRO A 72 -0.55 3.78 -11.30
N ARG A 73 -0.39 4.01 -12.60
CA ARG A 73 0.61 3.29 -13.43
C ARG A 73 2.04 3.59 -12.98
N GLU A 74 2.27 4.79 -12.48
CA GLU A 74 3.54 5.27 -11.95
C GLU A 74 3.98 4.41 -10.75
N VAL A 75 3.06 4.20 -9.80
CA VAL A 75 3.26 3.33 -8.64
C VAL A 75 3.54 1.89 -9.08
N LEU A 76 2.72 1.37 -10.01
CA LEU A 76 2.88 -0.01 -10.51
C LEU A 76 4.22 -0.22 -11.22
N SER A 77 4.62 0.74 -12.04
CA SER A 77 5.88 0.68 -12.78
C SER A 77 7.06 0.77 -11.82
N PHE A 78 7.00 1.68 -10.86
CA PHE A 78 8.06 1.89 -9.87
C PHE A 78 8.28 0.67 -8.97
N VAL A 79 7.20 0.11 -8.41
CA VAL A 79 7.27 -1.08 -7.55
C VAL A 79 7.57 -2.33 -8.37
N GLY A 80 6.96 -2.46 -9.55
CA GLY A 80 7.19 -3.60 -10.46
C GLY A 80 8.65 -3.69 -10.92
N ALA A 81 9.28 -2.56 -11.24
CA ALA A 81 10.69 -2.51 -11.64
C ALA A 81 11.63 -3.05 -10.55
N GLN A 82 11.39 -2.72 -9.28
CA GLN A 82 12.18 -3.22 -8.15
C GLN A 82 12.02 -4.74 -7.94
N LEU A 83 10.87 -5.30 -8.32
CA LEU A 83 10.55 -6.72 -8.16
C LEU A 83 10.87 -7.57 -9.39
N GLY A 84 11.20 -6.95 -10.53
CA GLY A 84 11.28 -7.63 -11.83
C GLY A 84 9.93 -8.20 -12.29
N VAL A 85 8.82 -7.56 -11.91
CA VAL A 85 7.46 -8.01 -12.23
C VAL A 85 6.80 -6.97 -13.15
N PRO A 86 6.19 -7.37 -14.29
CA PRO A 86 5.49 -6.44 -15.16
C PRO A 86 4.26 -5.86 -14.45
N ALA A 87 3.95 -4.58 -14.71
CA ALA A 87 2.82 -3.87 -14.12
C ALA A 87 1.48 -4.59 -14.36
N ASP A 88 1.38 -5.29 -15.49
CA ASP A 88 0.23 -6.03 -15.98
C ASP A 88 -0.12 -7.23 -15.09
N ALA A 89 0.84 -7.74 -14.31
CA ALA A 89 0.64 -8.85 -13.38
C ALA A 89 -0.32 -8.49 -12.23
N LEU A 90 -0.63 -7.20 -12.02
CA LEU A 90 -1.53 -6.75 -10.97
C LEU A 90 -3.02 -6.86 -11.31
N LEU A 91 -3.38 -6.92 -12.60
CA LEU A 91 -4.78 -6.94 -13.05
C LEU A 91 -5.56 -8.10 -12.41
N THR A 92 -4.89 -9.20 -12.07
CA THR A 92 -5.48 -10.34 -11.38
C THR A 92 -5.52 -10.18 -9.86
N TYR A 93 -4.57 -9.43 -9.26
CA TYR A 93 -4.43 -9.33 -7.80
C TYR A 93 -5.60 -8.58 -7.13
N ALA A 94 -6.11 -7.52 -7.76
CA ALA A 94 -7.18 -6.67 -7.18
C ALA A 94 -8.50 -7.43 -6.92
N THR A 95 -8.69 -8.60 -7.54
CA THR A 95 -9.94 -9.36 -7.48
C THR A 95 -10.06 -10.31 -6.27
N ARG A 96 -8.97 -10.67 -5.58
CA ARG A 96 -9.00 -11.70 -4.53
C ARG A 96 -8.91 -11.11 -3.12
N ARG A 97 -10.01 -11.22 -2.35
CA ARG A 97 -10.12 -10.67 -0.98
C ARG A 97 -9.30 -11.45 0.06
N GLN A 98 -9.13 -12.76 -0.12
CA GLN A 98 -8.49 -13.65 0.87
C GLN A 98 -6.97 -13.46 0.96
N THR A 99 -6.29 -13.20 -0.16
CA THR A 99 -4.85 -12.94 -0.22
C THR A 99 -4.47 -11.61 0.44
N ARG A 100 -5.32 -10.59 0.33
CA ARG A 100 -5.09 -9.29 0.97
C ARG A 100 -5.13 -9.37 2.49
N GLN A 101 -6.06 -10.14 3.06
CA GLN A 101 -6.12 -10.31 4.52
C GLN A 101 -4.85 -10.98 5.05
N GLN A 102 -4.41 -12.07 4.40
CA GLN A 102 -3.17 -12.76 4.75
C GLN A 102 -1.95 -11.85 4.65
N HIS A 103 -1.87 -11.02 3.60
CA HIS A 103 -0.79 -10.04 3.46
C HIS A 103 -0.79 -9.03 4.60
N MET A 104 -1.96 -8.53 5.01
CA MET A 104 -2.08 -7.60 6.13
C MET A 104 -1.65 -8.22 7.45
N ASP A 105 -2.02 -9.47 7.70
CA ASP A 105 -1.63 -10.14 8.94
C ASP A 105 -0.11 -10.35 9.00
N THR A 106 0.52 -10.75 7.90
CA THR A 106 1.99 -10.85 7.84
C THR A 106 2.69 -9.49 7.94
N LEU A 107 2.14 -8.43 7.35
CA LEU A 107 2.72 -7.09 7.44
C LEU A 107 2.71 -6.57 8.87
N ARG A 108 1.66 -6.87 9.64
CA ARG A 108 1.57 -6.53 11.07
C ARG A 108 2.60 -7.27 11.91
N GLU A 109 2.81 -8.55 11.60
CA GLU A 109 3.77 -9.40 12.31
C GLU A 109 5.22 -8.94 12.09
N ILE A 110 5.60 -8.70 10.83
CA ILE A 110 6.99 -8.37 10.47
C ILE A 110 7.35 -6.92 10.83
N TYR A 111 6.47 -5.97 10.50
CA TYR A 111 6.79 -4.53 10.58
C TYR A 111 6.16 -3.85 11.81
N GLY A 112 5.49 -4.60 12.68
CA GLY A 112 4.95 -4.07 13.92
C GLY A 112 3.80 -3.08 13.77
N TYR A 113 3.10 -3.06 12.63
CA TYR A 113 1.92 -2.22 12.43
C TYR A 113 0.80 -2.64 13.42
N LYS A 114 0.62 -1.90 14.52
CA LYS A 114 -0.45 -2.13 15.50
C LYS A 114 -1.72 -1.37 15.10
N GLY A 115 -2.83 -2.08 14.89
CA GLY A 115 -4.18 -1.50 14.92
C GLY A 115 -5.04 -1.68 13.67
N SER A 116 -6.34 -1.86 13.89
CA SER A 116 -7.38 -2.20 12.91
C SER A 116 -7.51 -1.20 11.76
N PHE A 117 -7.27 -1.66 10.52
CA PHE A 117 -7.84 -1.03 9.33
C PHE A 117 -9.28 -1.51 9.19
N ALA A 118 -10.16 -0.99 10.04
CA ALA A 118 -11.59 -1.10 9.81
C ALA A 118 -11.90 -0.24 8.58
N GLY A 119 -12.13 -0.90 7.45
CA GLY A 119 -12.84 -0.27 6.35
C GLY A 119 -14.22 0.18 6.83
N GLY A 120 -14.60 1.41 6.50
CA GLY A 120 -15.95 1.93 6.72
C GLY A 120 -16.04 2.93 7.86
N GLY A 121 -16.64 4.08 7.56
CA GLY A 121 -16.73 5.26 8.42
C GLY A 121 -17.17 4.98 9.86
N GLY A 122 -16.36 5.47 10.79
CA GLY A 122 -16.72 5.60 12.20
C GLY A 122 -16.96 7.08 12.51
N ILE A 123 -18.24 7.46 12.54
CA ILE A 123 -18.70 8.72 13.12
C ILE A 123 -18.33 8.74 14.61
N LEU A 124 -17.80 9.88 15.05
CA LEU A 124 -17.56 10.27 16.43
C LEU A 124 -18.76 9.96 17.33
N ARG A 125 -18.53 9.33 18.48
CA ARG A 125 -19.15 9.70 19.76
C ARG A 125 -18.12 9.61 20.86
#